data_AF-A0A942RD84-F1
#
_entry.id   AF-A0A942RD84-F1
#
_cell.length_a   1.000
_cell.length_b   1.000
_cell.length_c   1.000
_cell.angle_alpha   90.00
_cell.angle_beta   90.00
_cell.angle_gamma   90.00
#
_symmetry.space_group_name_H-M   'P 1'
#
loop_
_entity.id
_entity.type
_entity.pdbx_description
1 polymer ?
#
loop_
_entity_poly.entity_id
_entity_poly.type
_entity_poly.pdbx_seq_one_letter_code
_entity_poly.pdbx_strand_id
1 'polypeptide(L)'
;MWTDLRIKIILITTVVSSILLFALYYGYGKVLVDNPLVERIQAHENVEHVELNAKDKTIKVLLKDKSNLPVIYHHLINEAGVSGYQLILEDNPSEELLNFYHRAQFIIQEAMHKGTYREMLVQLEELAQKEQIIASFYMDDRYIYLDLELDHTNLLSILPRKPFSRDVSLND
;
A
#
# COMPACT_ATOMS: atom_id res chain seq x y z
N MET A 1 -14.73 57.78 14.62
CA MET A 1 -13.75 57.08 15.48
C MET A 1 -14.35 55.98 16.38
N TRP A 2 -15.68 55.84 16.51
CA TRP A 2 -16.31 54.73 17.26
C TRP A 2 -16.77 53.56 16.36
N THR A 3 -16.95 53.80 15.07
CA THR A 3 -17.35 52.80 14.05
C THR A 3 -16.19 51.91 13.61
N ASP A 4 -14.96 52.44 13.56
CA ASP A 4 -13.75 51.69 13.22
C ASP A 4 -13.43 50.55 14.19
N LEU A 5 -13.71 50.76 15.49
CA LEU A 5 -13.46 49.73 16.51
C LEU A 5 -14.42 48.55 16.34
N ARG A 6 -15.69 48.81 16.03
CA ARG A 6 -16.70 47.76 15.84
C ARG A 6 -16.41 46.91 14.60
N ILE A 7 -15.98 47.55 13.51
CA ILE A 7 -15.61 46.85 12.27
C ILE A 7 -14.37 45.98 12.50
N LYS A 8 -13.35 46.47 13.23
CA LYS A 8 -12.18 45.65 13.59
C LYS A 8 -12.56 44.44 14.44
N ILE A 9 -13.43 44.61 15.43
CA ILE A 9 -13.89 43.50 16.29
C ILE A 9 -14.65 42.45 15.48
N ILE A 10 -15.57 42.88 14.61
CA ILE A 10 -16.33 41.96 13.74
C ILE A 10 -15.37 41.18 12.84
N LEU A 11 -14.39 41.87 12.23
CA LEU A 11 -13.39 41.23 11.37
C LEU A 11 -12.58 40.17 12.14
N ILE A 12 -12.16 40.47 13.37
CA ILE A 12 -11.41 39.53 14.21
C ILE A 12 -12.26 38.29 14.53
N THR A 13 -13.53 38.47 14.93
CA THR A 13 -14.39 37.32 15.27
C THR A 13 -14.65 36.41 14.06
N THR A 14 -14.78 36.98 12.87
CA THR A 14 -14.93 36.22 11.62
C THR A 14 -13.67 35.45 11.28
N VAL A 15 -12.49 36.07 11.43
CA VAL A 15 -11.21 35.38 11.16
C VAL A 15 -10.98 34.25 12.17
N VAL A 16 -11.24 34.51 13.46
CA VAL A 16 -11.06 33.51 14.53
C VAL A 16 -12.00 32.31 14.36
N SER A 17 -13.27 32.54 14.06
CA SER A 17 -14.23 31.45 13.81
C SER A 17 -13.87 30.64 12.56
N SER A 18 -13.37 31.29 11.51
CA SER A 18 -12.89 30.62 10.29
C SER A 18 -11.66 29.76 10.55
N ILE A 19 -10.68 30.27 11.30
CA ILE A 19 -9.50 29.49 11.73
C ILE A 19 -9.94 28.30 12.57
N LEU A 20 -10.90 28.49 13.48
CA LEU A 20 -11.41 27.42 14.33
C LEU A 20 -12.07 26.31 13.50
N LEU A 21 -12.93 26.68 12.54
CA LEU A 21 -13.56 25.74 11.60
C LEU A 21 -12.52 25.00 10.74
N PHE A 22 -11.50 25.71 10.25
CA PHE A 22 -10.41 25.09 9.50
C PHE A 22 -9.58 24.13 10.36
N ALA A 23 -9.27 24.50 11.60
CA ALA A 23 -8.54 23.64 12.53
C ALA A 23 -9.34 22.39 12.90
N LEU A 24 -10.65 22.53 13.14
CA LEU A 24 -11.57 21.41 13.33
C LEU A 24 -11.58 20.51 12.09
N TYR A 25 -11.86 21.06 10.90
CA TYR A 25 -11.94 20.31 9.65
C TYR A 25 -10.63 19.57 9.32
N TYR A 26 -9.49 20.24 9.47
CA TYR A 26 -8.17 19.67 9.17
C TYR A 26 -7.72 18.66 10.23
N GLY A 27 -8.10 18.86 11.50
CA GLY A 27 -7.73 17.99 12.62
C GLY A 27 -8.36 16.60 12.57
N TYR A 28 -9.55 16.46 11.97
CA TYR A 28 -10.23 15.16 11.89
C TYR A 28 -9.49 14.09 11.06
N GLY A 29 -8.54 14.48 10.20
CA GLY A 29 -7.78 13.55 9.36
C GLY A 29 -6.50 12.98 9.99
N LYS A 30 -6.03 13.55 11.11
CA LYS A 30 -4.76 13.17 11.77
C LYS A 30 -4.92 12.81 13.24
N VAL A 31 -6.10 12.37 13.64
CA VAL A 31 -6.20 11.64 14.90
C VAL A 31 -5.50 10.31 14.63
N LEU A 32 -4.22 10.22 15.01
CA LEU A 32 -3.54 8.95 15.19
C LEU A 32 -4.50 8.12 16.04
N VAL A 33 -5.19 7.20 15.40
CA VAL A 33 -6.02 6.25 16.12
C VAL A 33 -5.00 5.43 16.88
N ASP A 34 -4.95 5.60 18.21
CA ASP A 34 -4.34 4.65 19.15
C ASP A 34 -5.09 3.32 18.98
N ASN A 35 -4.79 2.65 17.89
CA ASN A 35 -5.38 1.40 17.51
C ASN A 35 -4.32 0.35 17.87
N PRO A 36 -4.61 -0.60 18.78
CA PRO A 36 -3.64 -1.64 19.15
C PRO A 36 -3.18 -2.47 17.94
N LEU A 37 -3.89 -2.39 16.81
CA LEU A 37 -3.49 -2.95 15.52
C LEU A 37 -2.34 -2.17 14.87
N VAL A 38 -2.39 -0.84 14.89
CA VAL A 38 -1.33 0.02 14.35
C VAL A 38 -0.05 -0.19 15.16
N GLU A 39 -0.16 -0.26 16.49
CA GLU A 39 1.00 -0.57 17.34
C GLU A 39 1.60 -1.95 17.07
N ARG A 40 0.79 -3.00 16.90
CA ARG A 40 1.29 -4.35 16.59
C ARG A 40 2.01 -4.42 15.25
N ILE A 41 1.46 -3.73 14.25
CA ILE A 41 2.04 -3.67 12.91
C ILE A 41 3.30 -2.79 12.89
N GLN A 42 3.28 -1.63 13.56
CA GLN A 42 4.44 -0.73 13.68
C GLN A 42 5.54 -1.28 14.59
N ALA A 43 5.21 -2.15 15.55
CA ALA A 43 6.21 -2.82 16.40
C ALA A 43 7.07 -3.83 15.62
N HIS A 44 6.68 -4.17 14.39
CA HIS A 44 7.50 -5.02 13.54
C HIS A 44 8.66 -4.20 12.96
N GLU A 45 9.90 -4.68 13.16
CA GLU A 45 11.15 -3.99 12.79
C GLU A 45 11.22 -3.50 11.33
N ASN A 46 10.43 -4.12 10.46
CA ASN A 46 10.45 -3.93 9.01
C ASN A 46 9.39 -2.92 8.52
N VAL A 47 8.59 -2.34 9.43
CA VAL A 47 7.51 -1.38 9.10
C VAL A 47 7.94 0.05 9.46
N GLU A 48 7.90 0.95 8.48
CA GLU A 48 8.24 2.36 8.67
C GLU A 48 7.02 3.20 9.05
N HIS A 49 5.91 2.99 8.36
CA HIS A 49 4.69 3.77 8.56
C HIS A 49 3.44 2.90 8.37
N VAL A 50 2.39 3.21 9.12
CA VAL A 50 1.09 2.54 9.00
C VAL A 50 0.01 3.61 9.04
N GLU A 51 -0.75 3.71 7.97
CA GLU A 51 -1.91 4.59 7.87
C GLU A 51 -3.18 3.74 7.87
N LEU A 52 -4.00 3.87 8.92
CA LEU A 52 -5.27 3.17 9.03
C LEU A 52 -6.42 4.09 8.60
N ASN A 53 -7.16 3.67 7.58
CA ASN A 53 -8.39 4.32 7.15
C ASN A 53 -9.59 3.52 7.66
N ALA A 54 -10.19 4.00 8.75
CA ALA A 54 -11.32 3.36 9.40
C ALA A 54 -12.63 3.44 8.60
N LYS A 55 -12.76 4.38 7.65
CA LYS A 55 -13.95 4.50 6.80
C LYS A 55 -14.00 3.39 5.75
N ASP A 56 -12.87 3.15 5.09
CA ASP A 56 -12.77 2.15 4.01
C ASP A 56 -12.31 0.78 4.52
N LYS A 57 -12.04 0.67 5.84
CA LYS A 57 -11.41 -0.49 6.47
C LYS A 57 -10.12 -0.90 5.75
N THR A 58 -9.30 0.07 5.37
CA THR A 58 -8.01 -0.18 4.72
C THR A 58 -6.87 0.16 5.67
N ILE A 59 -5.81 -0.66 5.65
CA ILE A 59 -4.56 -0.40 6.36
C ILE A 59 -3.49 -0.28 5.29
N LYS A 60 -2.90 0.90 5.17
CA LYS A 60 -1.73 1.14 4.34
C LYS A 60 -0.47 0.96 5.16
N VAL A 61 0.52 0.25 4.61
CA VAL A 61 1.79 0.00 5.28
C VAL A 61 2.94 0.39 4.37
N LEU A 62 3.84 1.22 4.88
CA LEU A 62 5.14 1.54 4.29
C LEU A 62 6.20 0.66 4.96
N LEU A 63 6.96 -0.10 4.16
CA LEU A 63 7.99 -1.02 4.64
C LEU A 63 9.37 -0.34 4.61
N LYS A 64 10.10 -0.47 5.72
CA LYS A 64 11.48 0.05 5.87
C LYS A 64 12.52 -0.90 5.29
N ASP A 65 12.31 -2.20 5.53
CA ASP A 65 13.17 -3.28 5.04
C ASP A 65 12.28 -4.34 4.39
N LYS A 66 12.57 -4.65 3.13
CA LYS A 66 11.84 -5.62 2.32
C LYS A 66 12.45 -7.02 2.39
N SER A 67 13.49 -7.20 3.21
CA SER A 67 14.09 -8.50 3.50
C SER A 67 13.03 -9.50 3.98
N ASN A 68 12.81 -10.56 3.22
CA ASN A 68 11.76 -11.58 3.45
C ASN A 68 10.32 -11.05 3.38
N LEU A 69 10.02 -10.27 2.34
CA LEU A 69 8.68 -9.80 1.99
C LEU A 69 7.54 -10.84 2.13
N PRO A 70 7.71 -12.12 1.75
CA PRO A 70 6.65 -13.12 1.92
C PRO A 70 6.24 -13.35 3.37
N VAL A 71 7.21 -13.36 4.30
CA VAL A 71 6.97 -13.59 5.73
C VAL A 71 6.27 -12.37 6.34
N ILE A 72 6.76 -11.17 6.00
CA ILE A 72 6.17 -9.91 6.45
C ILE A 72 4.73 -9.81 5.98
N TYR A 73 4.47 -10.04 4.69
CA TYR A 73 3.13 -9.96 4.13
C TYR A 73 2.17 -10.97 4.76
N HIS A 74 2.61 -12.21 4.99
CA HIS A 74 1.79 -13.22 5.69
C HIS A 74 1.41 -12.79 7.11
N HIS A 75 2.34 -12.18 7.85
CA HIS A 75 2.05 -11.68 9.18
C HIS A 75 1.02 -10.55 9.13
N LEU A 76 1.25 -9.56 8.25
CA LEU A 76 0.40 -8.39 8.09
C LEU A 76 -1.01 -8.74 7.62
N ILE A 77 -1.16 -9.63 6.62
CA ILE A 77 -2.46 -10.02 6.09
C ILE A 77 -3.26 -10.83 7.12
N ASN A 78 -2.58 -11.62 7.96
CA ASN A 78 -3.24 -12.35 9.05
C ASN A 78 -3.77 -11.37 10.11
N GLU A 79 -2.97 -10.40 10.54
CA GLU A 79 -3.41 -9.40 11.53
C GLU A 79 -4.51 -8.48 10.99
N ALA A 80 -4.39 -8.02 9.75
CA ALA A 80 -5.39 -7.19 9.08
C ALA A 80 -6.69 -8.00 8.84
N GLY A 81 -6.57 -9.25 8.39
CA GLY A 81 -7.69 -10.15 8.11
C GLY A 81 -8.49 -10.53 9.35
N VAL A 82 -7.82 -10.81 10.48
CA VAL A 82 -8.49 -11.04 11.78
C VAL A 82 -9.30 -9.81 12.21
N SER A 83 -8.83 -8.62 11.85
CA SER A 83 -9.46 -7.34 12.19
C SER A 83 -10.51 -6.89 11.16
N GLY A 84 -10.65 -7.60 10.03
CA GLY A 84 -11.56 -7.24 8.94
C GLY A 84 -11.12 -6.04 8.11
N TYR A 85 -9.83 -5.71 8.11
CA TYR A 85 -9.23 -4.64 7.31
C TYR A 85 -8.51 -5.19 6.07
N GLN A 86 -8.55 -4.44 4.98
CA GLN A 86 -7.80 -4.73 3.76
C GLN A 86 -6.41 -4.10 3.82
N LEU A 87 -5.38 -4.92 3.63
CA LEU A 87 -3.99 -4.47 3.59
C LEU A 87 -3.64 -3.89 2.22
N ILE A 88 -3.06 -2.69 2.21
CA ILE A 88 -2.50 -2.00 1.05
C ILE A 88 -1.04 -1.69 1.39
N LEU A 89 -0.11 -1.95 0.50
CA LEU A 89 1.28 -1.56 0.69
C LEU A 89 1.49 -0.25 -0.07
N GLU A 90 2.09 0.75 0.58
CA GLU A 90 2.42 1.99 -0.12
C GLU A 90 3.67 1.81 -0.97
N ASP A 91 3.57 2.19 -2.24
CA ASP A 91 4.65 2.25 -3.21
C ASP A 91 4.64 3.58 -3.98
N ASN A 92 5.76 3.89 -4.63
CA ASN A 92 5.88 5.08 -5.48
C ASN A 92 6.48 4.69 -6.84
N PRO A 93 5.67 4.12 -7.75
CA PRO A 93 6.15 3.60 -9.02
C PRO A 93 6.45 4.73 -10.00
N SER A 94 7.60 4.65 -10.68
CA SER A 94 7.86 5.45 -11.88
C SER A 94 7.12 4.87 -13.09
N GLU A 95 6.97 5.67 -14.16
CA GLU A 95 6.40 5.18 -15.43
C GLU A 95 7.21 4.01 -16.02
N GLU A 96 8.53 4.01 -15.80
CA GLU A 96 9.42 2.92 -16.24
C GLU A 96 9.14 1.62 -15.47
N LEU A 97 9.01 1.70 -14.13
CA LEU A 97 8.61 0.56 -13.30
C LEU A 97 7.22 0.04 -13.66
N LEU A 98 6.27 0.93 -13.97
CA LEU A 98 4.92 0.54 -14.37
C LEU A 98 4.93 -0.19 -15.72
N ASN A 99 5.71 0.29 -16.69
CA ASN A 99 5.88 -0.36 -17.99
C ASN A 99 6.59 -1.71 -17.88
N PHE A 100 7.58 -1.84 -17.00
CA PHE A 100 8.19 -3.11 -16.66
C PHE A 100 7.15 -4.05 -16.04
N TYR A 101 6.42 -3.57 -15.04
CA TYR A 101 5.40 -4.32 -14.33
C TYR A 101 4.33 -4.88 -15.28
N HIS A 102 3.82 -4.07 -16.20
CA HIS A 102 2.84 -4.52 -17.18
C HIS A 102 3.38 -5.67 -18.04
N ARG A 103 4.64 -5.59 -18.48
CA ARG A 103 5.27 -6.67 -19.26
C ARG A 103 5.54 -7.90 -18.42
N ALA A 104 6.05 -7.72 -17.20
CA ALA A 104 6.26 -8.79 -16.24
C ALA A 104 4.95 -9.51 -15.91
N GLN A 105 3.84 -8.78 -15.77
CA GLN A 105 2.52 -9.36 -15.49
C GLN A 105 2.09 -10.35 -16.59
N PHE A 106 2.32 -10.06 -17.87
CA PHE A 106 2.02 -11.00 -18.94
C PHE A 106 2.85 -12.29 -18.82
N ILE A 107 4.15 -12.16 -18.58
CA ILE A 107 5.06 -13.31 -18.42
C ILE A 107 4.63 -14.16 -17.22
N ILE A 108 4.27 -13.52 -16.11
CA ILE A 108 3.79 -14.20 -14.89
C ILE A 108 2.48 -14.94 -15.15
N GLN A 109 1.52 -14.31 -15.84
CA GLN A 109 0.23 -14.94 -16.17
C GLN A 109 0.40 -16.13 -17.11
N GLU A 110 1.26 -16.03 -18.12
CA GLU A 110 1.59 -17.13 -19.01
C GLU A 110 2.21 -18.30 -18.24
N ALA A 111 3.16 -18.03 -17.36
CA ALA A 111 3.81 -19.03 -16.53
C ALA A 111 2.85 -19.68 -15.53
N MET A 112 1.90 -18.93 -14.97
CA MET A 112 0.85 -19.48 -14.13
C MET A 112 -0.06 -20.44 -14.90
N HIS A 113 -0.40 -20.12 -16.15
CA HIS A 113 -1.25 -20.98 -16.98
C HIS A 113 -0.51 -22.22 -17.50
N LYS A 114 0.76 -22.09 -17.88
CA LYS A 114 1.57 -23.20 -18.44
C LYS A 114 2.32 -24.01 -17.39
N GLY A 115 2.45 -23.49 -16.16
CA GLY A 115 3.29 -24.06 -15.12
C GLY A 115 4.80 -23.86 -15.34
N THR A 116 5.20 -22.99 -16.27
CA THR A 116 6.60 -22.79 -16.69
C THR A 116 7.32 -21.73 -15.85
N TYR A 117 7.30 -21.88 -14.52
CA TYR A 117 7.87 -20.90 -13.58
C TYR A 117 9.37 -20.67 -13.73
N ARG A 118 10.13 -21.67 -14.23
CA ARG A 118 11.56 -21.50 -14.49
C ARG A 118 11.81 -20.57 -15.68
N GLU A 119 11.05 -20.73 -16.75
CA GLU A 119 11.17 -19.88 -17.94
C GLU A 119 10.73 -18.46 -17.63
N MET A 120 9.73 -18.30 -16.75
CA MET A 120 9.31 -17.01 -16.21
C MET A 120 10.46 -16.25 -15.57
N LEU A 121 11.21 -16.89 -14.66
CA LEU A 121 12.34 -16.26 -13.98
C LEU A 121 13.41 -15.79 -14.96
N VAL A 122 13.75 -16.63 -15.95
CA VAL A 122 14.74 -16.28 -16.98
C VAL A 122 14.28 -15.06 -17.80
N GLN A 123 13.03 -15.06 -18.27
CA GLN A 123 12.49 -13.94 -19.06
C GLN A 123 12.40 -12.64 -18.26
N LEU A 124 12.08 -12.74 -16.96
CA LEU A 124 12.00 -11.60 -16.06
C LEU A 124 13.39 -11.04 -15.73
N GLU A 125 14.38 -11.90 -15.51
CA GLU A 125 15.78 -11.49 -15.31
C GLU A 125 16.35 -10.81 -16.56
N GLU A 126 16.08 -11.36 -17.75
CA GLU A 126 16.49 -10.75 -19.02
C GLU A 126 15.83 -9.38 -19.22
N LEU A 127 14.54 -9.25 -18.90
CA LEU A 127 13.83 -7.97 -18.97
C LEU A 127 14.42 -6.96 -17.98
N ALA A 128 14.74 -7.40 -16.76
CA ALA A 128 15.29 -6.54 -15.71
C ALA A 128 16.69 -6.04 -16.07
N GLN A 129 17.55 -6.92 -16.61
CA GLN A 129 18.88 -6.55 -17.10
C GLN A 129 18.80 -5.54 -18.26
N LYS A 130 17.83 -5.71 -19.16
CA LYS A 130 17.65 -4.80 -20.30
C LYS A 130 17.24 -3.40 -19.87
N GLU A 131 16.39 -3.30 -18.85
CA GLU A 131 15.87 -2.02 -18.34
C GLU A 131 16.68 -1.49 -17.14
N GLN A 132 17.77 -2.16 -16.75
CA GLN A 132 18.63 -1.81 -15.59
C GLN A 132 17.85 -1.70 -14.26
N ILE A 133 16.75 -2.44 -14.15
CA ILE A 133 15.88 -2.46 -12.95
C ILE A 133 16.37 -3.56 -12.01
N ILE A 134 16.42 -3.27 -10.71
CA ILE A 134 16.66 -4.29 -9.69
C ILE A 134 15.32 -4.95 -9.41
N ALA A 135 15.13 -6.17 -9.91
CA ALA A 135 13.89 -6.92 -9.76
C ALA A 135 14.11 -8.15 -8.87
N SER A 136 13.43 -8.16 -7.73
CA SER A 136 13.42 -9.28 -6.79
C SER A 136 12.08 -10.02 -6.86
N PHE A 137 12.15 -11.28 -7.24
CA PHE A 137 10.97 -12.14 -7.41
C PHE A 137 10.96 -13.21 -6.31
N TYR A 138 9.87 -13.26 -5.55
CA TYR A 138 9.64 -14.31 -4.56
C TYR A 138 8.31 -15.01 -4.86
N MET A 139 8.24 -16.31 -4.61
CA MET A 139 7.02 -17.08 -4.83
C MET A 139 6.77 -18.00 -3.65
N ASP A 140 5.52 -18.04 -3.18
CA ASP A 140 5.02 -19.02 -2.22
C ASP A 140 3.86 -19.86 -2.80
N ASP A 141 3.22 -20.68 -1.98
CA ASP A 141 2.12 -21.55 -2.41
C ASP A 141 0.84 -20.78 -2.83
N ARG A 142 0.70 -19.52 -2.41
CA ARG A 142 -0.53 -18.72 -2.52
C ARG A 142 -0.34 -17.42 -3.32
N TYR A 143 0.85 -16.84 -3.31
CA TYR A 143 1.17 -15.52 -3.82
C TYR A 143 2.52 -15.50 -4.55
N ILE A 144 2.60 -14.63 -5.55
CA ILE A 144 3.83 -14.23 -6.22
C ILE A 144 4.09 -12.79 -5.79
N TYR A 145 5.27 -12.54 -5.24
CA TYR A 145 5.70 -11.24 -4.77
C TYR A 145 6.70 -10.66 -5.76
N LEU A 146 6.43 -9.43 -6.16
CA LEU A 146 7.21 -8.69 -7.12
C LEU A 146 7.67 -7.39 -6.45
N ASP A 147 8.97 -7.31 -6.19
CA ASP A 147 9.60 -6.12 -5.66
C ASP A 147 10.54 -5.54 -6.72
N LEU A 148 10.22 -4.35 -7.21
CA LEU A 148 10.98 -3.66 -8.24
C LEU A 148 11.53 -2.36 -7.68
N GLU A 149 12.82 -2.14 -7.91
CA GLU A 149 13.52 -0.93 -7.50
C GLU A 149 14.26 -0.32 -8.67
N LEU A 150 14.04 0.98 -8.86
CA LEU A 150 14.71 1.78 -9.87
C LEU A 150 14.98 3.17 -9.29
N ASP A 151 16.26 3.50 -9.10
CA ASP A 151 16.76 4.73 -8.49
C ASP A 151 16.10 5.09 -7.14
N HIS A 152 15.14 6.02 -7.15
CA HIS A 152 14.38 6.48 -5.98
C HIS A 152 12.91 6.05 -6.01
N THR A 153 12.55 5.18 -6.96
CA THR A 153 11.20 4.67 -7.14
C THR A 153 11.15 3.19 -6.86
N ASN A 154 10.02 2.75 -6.30
CA ASN A 154 9.77 1.36 -5.98
C ASN A 154 8.36 0.97 -6.39
N LEU A 155 8.19 -0.28 -6.81
CA LEU A 155 6.89 -0.85 -7.11
C LEU A 155 6.82 -2.20 -6.42
N LEU A 156 5.80 -2.36 -5.58
CA LEU A 156 5.58 -3.60 -4.84
C LEU A 156 4.23 -4.19 -5.22
N SER A 157 4.26 -5.30 -5.94
CA SER A 157 3.04 -5.98 -6.39
C SER A 157 2.96 -7.40 -5.85
N ILE A 158 1.77 -7.77 -5.40
CA ILE A 158 1.47 -9.08 -4.84
C ILE A 158 0.34 -9.69 -5.64
N LEU A 159 0.67 -10.75 -6.37
CA LEU A 159 -0.23 -11.42 -7.30
C LEU A 159 -0.69 -12.76 -6.69
N PRO A 160 -2.00 -12.99 -6.53
CA PRO A 160 -2.50 -14.28 -6.06
C PRO A 160 -2.28 -15.35 -7.14
N ARG A 161 -1.74 -16.50 -6.73
CA ARG A 161 -1.37 -17.62 -7.63
C ARG A 161 -2.57 -18.47 -8.06
N LYS A 162 -3.66 -18.41 -7.30
CA LYS A 162 -4.97 -18.98 -7.67
C LYS A 162 -5.97 -17.84 -7.79
N PRO A 163 -6.85 -17.84 -8.81
CA PRO A 163 -8.02 -16.98 -8.76
C PRO A 163 -8.76 -17.31 -7.46
N PHE A 164 -9.16 -16.28 -6.72
CA PHE A 164 -9.94 -16.42 -5.49
C PHE A 164 -11.26 -17.11 -5.87
N SER A 165 -11.29 -18.44 -5.81
CA SER A 165 -12.50 -19.23 -5.89
C SER A 165 -13.26 -18.97 -4.60
N ARG A 166 -14.00 -17.86 -4.60
CA ARG A 166 -15.15 -17.69 -3.72
C ARG A 166 -16.09 -18.82 -4.14
N ASP A 167 -16.14 -19.89 -3.37
CA ASP A 167 -17.22 -20.87 -3.41
C ASP A 167 -18.51 -20.08 -3.16
N VAL A 168 -19.07 -19.51 -4.21
CA VAL A 168 -20.48 -19.17 -4.26
C VAL A 168 -21.15 -20.52 -4.35
N SER A 169 -21.42 -21.09 -3.18
CA SER A 169 -22.39 -22.15 -2.99
C SER A 169 -23.71 -21.61 -3.56
N LEU A 170 -23.93 -21.84 -4.85
CA LEU A 170 -25.25 -21.87 -5.43
C LEU A 170 -25.91 -23.07 -4.76
N ASN A 171 -26.69 -22.76 -3.73
CA ASN A 171 -27.62 -23.69 -3.13
C ASN A 171 -28.56 -24.16 -4.25
N ASP A 172 -28.44 -25.43 -4.62
CA ASP A 172 -29.46 -26.17 -5.38
C ASP A 172 -30.79 -26.22 -4.59
#